data_AF-A0A060YKF1-F1
#
_entry.id   AF-A0A060YKF1-F1
#
_cell.length_a   1.000
_cell.length_b   1.000
_cell.length_c   1.000
_cell.angle_alpha   90.00
_cell.angle_beta   90.00
_cell.angle_gamma   90.00
#
_symmetry.space_group_name_H-M   'P 1'
#
loop_
_entity.id
_entity.type
_entity.pdbx_description
1 polymer ?
#
loop_
_entity_poly.entity_id
_entity_poly.type
_entity_poly.pdbx_seq_one_letter_code
_entity_poly.pdbx_strand_id
1 'polypeptide(L)'
;MRGYHFNNAEVYSSDFYAERAAREKIHEEKERLSAQLDFVKKQNTQLQDEMDSLGRQSLSDMQRRHMPRGGNPHGGAAPHNMEGARGGDARDWQQQGNIPEHVCPKCNEILPDLDSLQIHIMDCII
;
A
#
# COMPACT_ATOMS: atom_id res chain seq x y z
N MET A 1 -45.69 22.66 45.79
CA MET A 1 -44.55 23.06 44.91
C MET A 1 -43.23 22.35 45.22
N ARG A 2 -42.91 21.90 46.46
CA ARG A 2 -41.67 21.16 46.75
C ARG A 2 -41.48 19.83 45.99
N GLY A 3 -42.57 19.14 45.62
CA GLY A 3 -42.49 17.86 44.91
C GLY A 3 -41.96 17.94 43.47
N TYR A 4 -42.16 19.06 42.77
CA TYR A 4 -41.69 19.21 41.39
C TYR A 4 -40.16 19.34 41.31
N HIS A 5 -39.51 20.05 42.23
CA HIS A 5 -38.05 20.18 42.22
C HIS A 5 -37.31 18.88 42.58
N PHE A 6 -37.86 18.08 43.50
CA PHE A 6 -37.31 16.77 43.84
C PHE A 6 -37.40 15.81 42.63
N ASN A 7 -38.55 15.79 41.96
CA ASN A 7 -38.76 14.97 40.77
C ASN A 7 -37.84 15.38 39.60
N ASN A 8 -37.59 16.68 39.40
CA ASN A 8 -36.63 17.14 38.40
C ASN A 8 -35.20 16.67 38.73
N ALA A 9 -34.77 16.73 39.99
CA ALA A 9 -33.45 16.28 40.40
C ALA A 9 -33.22 14.77 40.20
N GLU A 10 -34.24 13.94 40.43
CA GLU A 10 -34.19 12.49 40.18
C GLU A 10 -34.17 12.14 38.70
N VAL A 11 -34.91 12.89 37.87
CA VAL A 11 -34.88 12.70 36.41
C VAL A 11 -33.47 13.02 35.86
N TYR A 12 -32.89 14.14 36.28
CA TYR A 12 -31.52 14.49 35.84
C TYR A 12 -30.46 13.49 36.31
N SER A 13 -30.58 12.93 37.51
CA SER A 13 -29.63 11.92 37.99
C SER A 13 -29.76 10.63 37.19
N SER A 14 -30.99 10.17 36.92
CA SER A 14 -31.27 9.02 36.06
C SER A 14 -30.68 9.20 34.65
N ASP A 15 -30.94 10.35 34.01
CA ASP A 15 -30.44 10.65 32.67
C ASP A 15 -28.91 10.71 32.63
N PHE A 16 -28.28 11.26 33.67
CA PHE A 16 -26.83 11.28 33.79
C PHE A 16 -26.23 9.87 33.86
N TYR A 17 -26.83 8.96 34.66
CA TYR A 17 -26.36 7.57 34.73
C TYR A 17 -26.60 6.81 33.43
N ALA A 18 -27.74 7.03 32.77
CA ALA A 18 -28.04 6.44 31.47
C ALA A 18 -27.03 6.88 30.40
N GLU A 19 -26.76 8.19 30.32
CA GLU A 19 -25.77 8.76 29.39
C GLU A 19 -24.36 8.21 29.69
N ARG A 20 -23.98 8.14 30.97
CA ARG A 20 -22.69 7.58 31.36
C ARG A 20 -22.56 6.12 30.92
N ALA A 21 -23.57 5.30 31.19
CA ALA A 21 -23.56 3.89 30.79
C ALA A 21 -23.48 3.72 29.26
N ALA A 22 -24.21 4.56 28.52
CA ALA A 22 -24.12 4.59 27.05
C ALA A 22 -22.71 4.95 26.59
N ARG A 23 -22.10 5.96 27.20
CA ARG A 23 -20.75 6.43 26.85
C ARG A 23 -19.66 5.41 27.19
N GLU A 24 -19.77 4.74 28.32
CA GLU A 24 -18.87 3.65 28.72
C GLU A 24 -18.96 2.47 27.74
N LYS A 25 -20.18 2.09 27.33
CA LYS A 25 -20.38 1.04 26.32
C LYS A 25 -19.76 1.39 24.95
N ILE A 26 -19.95 2.63 24.48
CA ILE A 26 -19.33 3.09 23.23
C ILE A 26 -17.80 3.06 23.36
N HIS A 27 -17.27 3.45 24.51
CA HIS A 27 -15.82 3.42 24.75
C HIS A 27 -15.27 2.00 24.69
N GLU A 28 -15.94 1.06 25.35
CA GLU A 28 -15.57 -0.36 25.34
C GLU A 28 -15.58 -0.93 23.91
N GLU A 29 -16.63 -0.67 23.14
CA GLU A 29 -16.71 -1.11 21.74
C GLU A 29 -15.62 -0.49 20.88
N LYS A 30 -15.31 0.80 21.08
CA LYS A 30 -14.23 1.51 20.39
C LYS A 30 -12.87 0.88 20.71
N GLU A 31 -12.58 0.61 21.98
CA GLU A 31 -11.32 -0.02 22.40
C GLU A 31 -11.19 -1.42 21.82
N ARG A 32 -12.27 -2.21 21.84
CA ARG A 32 -12.32 -3.54 21.22
C ARG A 32 -12.04 -3.49 19.72
N LEU A 33 -12.67 -2.57 18.99
CA LEU A 33 -12.45 -2.41 17.56
C LEU A 33 -11.02 -1.93 17.25
N SER A 34 -10.49 -1.00 18.04
CA SER A 34 -9.10 -0.54 17.91
C SER A 34 -8.11 -1.70 18.09
N ALA A 35 -8.31 -2.55 19.09
CA ALA A 35 -7.46 -3.70 19.33
C ALA A 35 -7.49 -4.72 18.17
N GLN A 36 -8.69 -4.98 17.60
CA GLN A 36 -8.82 -5.85 16.43
C GLN A 36 -8.12 -5.27 15.20
N LEU A 37 -8.26 -3.96 14.97
CA LEU A 37 -7.63 -3.26 13.87
C LEU A 37 -6.10 -3.30 13.98
N ASP A 38 -5.56 -3.07 15.16
CA ASP A 38 -4.12 -3.17 15.41
C ASP A 38 -3.60 -4.59 15.23
N PHE A 39 -4.37 -5.61 15.62
CA PHE A 39 -4.04 -7.01 15.39
C PHE A 39 -3.95 -7.33 13.89
N VAL A 40 -4.99 -6.98 13.12
CA VAL A 40 -5.01 -7.24 11.67
C VAL A 40 -3.91 -6.47 10.96
N LYS A 41 -3.65 -5.21 11.33
CA LYS A 41 -2.53 -4.43 10.78
C LYS A 41 -1.19 -5.12 11.01
N LYS A 42 -0.93 -5.61 12.23
CA LYS A 42 0.31 -6.33 12.54
C LYS A 42 0.45 -7.59 11.69
N GLN A 43 -0.62 -8.36 11.53
CA GLN A 43 -0.60 -9.54 10.66
C GLN A 43 -0.31 -9.17 9.21
N ASN A 44 -0.92 -8.10 8.71
CA ASN A 44 -0.70 -7.63 7.34
C ASN A 44 0.76 -7.19 7.14
N THR A 45 1.31 -6.39 8.05
CA THR A 45 2.73 -6.01 8.02
C THR A 45 3.64 -7.22 8.07
N GLN A 46 3.37 -8.19 8.95
CA GLN A 46 4.15 -9.42 9.01
C GLN A 46 4.13 -10.18 7.67
N LEU A 47 2.96 -10.35 7.07
CA LEU A 47 2.84 -11.03 5.77
C LEU A 47 3.55 -10.26 4.65
N GLN A 48 3.47 -8.93 4.66
CA GLN A 48 4.19 -8.09 3.71
C GLN A 48 5.71 -8.26 3.87
N ASP A 49 6.22 -8.26 5.09
CA ASP A 49 7.64 -8.49 5.39
C ASP A 49 8.08 -9.91 4.94
N GLU A 50 7.24 -10.92 5.17
CA GLU A 50 7.49 -12.29 4.71
C GLU A 50 7.56 -12.34 3.18
N MET A 51 6.60 -11.74 2.47
CA MET A 51 6.58 -11.65 1.02
C MET A 51 7.81 -10.93 0.46
N ASP A 52 8.18 -9.79 1.03
CA ASP A 52 9.37 -9.03 0.64
C ASP A 52 10.65 -9.83 0.89
N SER A 53 10.72 -10.55 2.02
CA SER A 53 11.87 -11.39 2.36
C SER A 53 12.02 -12.56 1.39
N LEU A 54 10.93 -13.21 1.02
CA LEU A 54 10.91 -14.32 0.07
C LEU A 54 11.23 -13.83 -1.34
N GLY A 55 10.69 -12.68 -1.74
CA GLY A 55 11.03 -12.03 -3.01
C GLY A 55 12.52 -11.70 -3.10
N ARG A 56 13.10 -11.10 -2.07
CA ARG A 56 14.55 -10.82 -1.99
C ARG A 56 15.39 -12.09 -2.03
N GLN A 57 15.00 -13.12 -1.26
CA GLN A 57 15.68 -14.41 -1.27
C GLN A 57 15.64 -15.06 -2.65
N SER A 58 14.46 -15.14 -3.27
CA SER A 58 14.26 -15.67 -4.62
C SER A 58 15.12 -14.95 -5.67
N LEU A 59 15.12 -13.61 -5.66
CA LEU A 59 15.98 -12.79 -6.53
C LEU A 59 17.48 -13.07 -6.29
N SER A 60 17.89 -13.18 -5.03
CA SER A 60 19.29 -13.47 -4.68
C SER A 60 19.73 -14.86 -5.13
N ASP A 61 18.85 -15.86 -5.05
CA ASP A 61 19.11 -17.22 -5.52
C ASP A 61 19.20 -17.28 -7.04
N MET A 62 18.32 -16.57 -7.76
CA MET A 62 18.41 -16.43 -9.21
C MET A 62 19.72 -15.75 -9.62
N GLN A 63 20.10 -14.65 -8.96
CA GLN A 63 21.40 -13.99 -9.20
C GLN A 63 22.57 -14.95 -8.95
N ARG A 64 22.54 -15.76 -7.89
CA ARG A 64 23.61 -16.74 -7.61
C ARG A 64 23.72 -17.84 -8.67
N ARG A 65 22.59 -18.31 -9.20
CA ARG A 65 22.56 -19.34 -10.26
C ARG A 65 22.99 -18.80 -11.62
N HIS A 66 22.74 -17.52 -11.88
CA HIS A 66 23.04 -16.87 -13.17
C HIS A 66 24.27 -15.95 -13.14
N MET A 67 24.96 -15.79 -12.00
CA MET A 67 26.25 -15.11 -11.93
C MET A 67 27.26 -15.88 -12.80
N PRO A 68 27.78 -15.29 -13.89
CA PRO A 68 28.74 -15.96 -14.74
C PRO A 68 30.05 -16.07 -13.99
N ARG A 69 30.32 -17.26 -13.46
CA ARG A 69 31.58 -17.64 -12.85
C ARG A 69 32.61 -17.89 -13.96
N GLY A 70 33.01 -16.84 -14.68
CA GLY A 70 33.95 -17.00 -15.80
C GLY A 70 34.09 -15.81 -16.73
N GLY A 71 34.55 -14.67 -16.23
CA GLY A 71 35.08 -13.57 -17.05
C GLY A 71 36.55 -13.35 -16.71
N ASN A 72 37.43 -14.14 -17.32
CA ASN A 72 38.89 -14.04 -17.19
C ASN A 72 39.39 -12.64 -17.63
N PRO A 73 40.04 -11.82 -16.79
CA PRO A 73 40.59 -10.53 -17.22
C PRO A 73 42.04 -10.74 -17.69
N HIS A 74 42.25 -11.45 -18.79
CA HIS A 74 43.56 -11.49 -19.44
C HIS A 74 43.45 -11.37 -20.95
N GLY A 75 43.91 -10.23 -21.45
CA GLY A 75 44.62 -10.14 -22.73
C GLY A 75 43.75 -9.84 -23.96
N GLY A 76 43.78 -8.59 -24.42
CA GLY A 76 43.27 -8.21 -25.74
C GLY A 76 43.31 -6.70 -25.96
N ALA A 77 44.46 -6.20 -26.39
CA ALA A 77 44.67 -4.79 -26.71
C ALA A 77 43.99 -4.39 -28.03
N ALA A 78 43.25 -3.28 -28.04
CA ALA A 78 43.36 -2.16 -28.99
C ALA A 78 42.22 -1.13 -28.76
N PRO A 79 42.50 0.18 -28.66
CA PRO A 79 41.49 1.21 -28.44
C PRO A 79 41.25 2.01 -29.73
N HIS A 80 40.13 1.85 -30.41
CA HIS A 80 39.77 2.78 -31.48
C HIS A 80 38.27 3.03 -31.60
N ASN A 81 37.97 4.31 -31.37
CA ASN A 81 36.98 5.14 -32.02
C ASN A 81 35.56 5.18 -31.46
N MET A 82 35.16 6.42 -31.21
CA MET A 82 33.87 6.89 -30.75
C MET A 82 32.95 7.10 -31.96
N GLU A 83 31.65 7.18 -31.67
CA GLU A 83 30.54 7.63 -32.53
C GLU A 83 29.94 6.67 -33.57
N GLY A 84 28.65 6.36 -33.38
CA GLY A 84 27.75 6.03 -34.50
C GLY A 84 26.70 4.95 -34.24
N ALA A 85 25.67 5.27 -33.44
CA ALA A 85 24.27 4.83 -33.53
C ALA A 85 23.92 3.43 -34.14
N ARG A 86 23.27 2.58 -33.32
CA ARG A 86 21.93 1.93 -33.55
C ARG A 86 21.83 0.51 -32.95
N GLY A 87 20.88 0.36 -32.03
CA GLY A 87 19.97 -0.79 -31.95
C GLY A 87 20.51 -2.06 -31.28
N GLY A 88 19.90 -2.43 -30.14
CA GLY A 88 20.17 -3.71 -29.48
C GLY A 88 19.73 -3.74 -28.02
N ASP A 89 18.44 -3.53 -27.81
CA ASP A 89 17.61 -3.86 -26.64
C ASP A 89 18.31 -4.33 -25.34
N ALA A 90 18.69 -3.35 -24.52
CA ALA A 90 18.93 -3.53 -23.08
C ALA A 90 17.72 -3.10 -22.23
N ARG A 91 16.52 -3.04 -22.82
CA ARG A 91 15.29 -2.51 -22.18
C ARG A 91 14.35 -3.58 -21.62
N ASP A 92 14.69 -4.85 -21.76
CA ASP A 92 13.74 -5.95 -21.49
C ASP A 92 13.65 -6.39 -20.02
N TRP A 93 14.45 -5.80 -19.11
CA TRP A 93 14.41 -6.13 -17.67
C TRP A 93 13.41 -5.29 -16.86
N GLN A 94 12.77 -4.29 -17.47
CA GLN A 94 11.91 -3.35 -16.75
C GLN A 94 10.41 -3.67 -16.88
N GLN A 95 10.06 -4.76 -17.55
CA GLN A 95 8.67 -5.15 -17.88
C GLN A 95 8.10 -6.26 -16.97
N GLN A 96 8.77 -6.59 -15.86
CA GLN A 96 8.37 -7.68 -14.95
C GLN A 96 7.66 -7.20 -13.67
N GLY A 97 6.63 -6.38 -13.84
CA GLY A 97 5.68 -6.09 -12.78
C GLY A 97 4.34 -5.88 -13.43
N ASN A 98 3.40 -6.81 -13.22
CA ASN A 98 2.02 -6.73 -13.66
C ASN A 98 1.31 -5.56 -12.95
N ILE A 99 1.63 -4.32 -13.35
CA ILE A 99 0.90 -3.12 -12.95
C ILE A 99 -0.45 -3.24 -13.66
N PRO A 100 -1.59 -3.22 -12.93
CA PRO A 100 -2.90 -3.18 -13.55
C PRO A 100 -2.92 -2.07 -14.61
N GLU A 101 -3.24 -2.37 -15.86
CA GLU A 101 -3.38 -1.34 -16.88
C GLU A 101 -4.44 -0.34 -16.41
N HIS A 102 -3.99 0.86 -16.07
CA HIS A 102 -4.86 1.93 -15.57
C HIS A 102 -5.50 2.62 -16.78
N VAL A 103 -6.63 2.06 -17.23
CA VAL A 103 -7.33 2.52 -18.43
C VAL A 103 -8.52 3.41 -18.04
N CYS A 104 -8.63 4.57 -18.67
CA CYS A 104 -9.81 5.42 -18.55
C CYS A 104 -11.00 4.77 -19.30
N PRO A 105 -12.15 4.53 -18.65
CA PRO A 105 -13.28 3.87 -19.29
C PRO A 105 -14.00 4.72 -20.35
N LYS A 106 -13.68 6.02 -20.47
CA LYS A 106 -14.31 6.93 -21.46
C LYS A 106 -13.56 6.98 -22.78
N CYS A 107 -12.26 7.22 -22.73
CA CYS A 107 -11.41 7.41 -23.92
C CYS A 107 -10.44 6.24 -24.16
N ASN A 108 -10.42 5.26 -23.26
CA ASN A 108 -9.55 4.09 -23.32
C ASN A 108 -8.05 4.43 -23.34
N GLU A 109 -7.68 5.58 -22.74
CA GLU A 109 -6.30 6.02 -22.56
C GLU A 109 -5.63 5.24 -21.43
N ILE A 110 -4.41 4.76 -21.69
CA ILE A 110 -3.60 3.98 -20.74
C ILE A 110 -2.67 4.93 -20.02
N LEU A 111 -2.76 4.96 -18.69
CA LEU A 111 -1.99 5.86 -17.84
C LEU A 111 -0.97 5.07 -17.01
N PRO A 112 0.18 5.69 -16.68
CA PRO A 112 1.31 4.97 -16.07
C PRO A 112 1.07 4.56 -14.61
N ASP A 113 0.10 5.16 -13.93
CA ASP A 113 -0.22 4.91 -12.52
C ASP A 113 -1.66 5.34 -12.18
N LEU A 114 -2.14 4.94 -11.00
CA LEU A 114 -3.52 5.19 -10.54
C LEU A 114 -3.78 6.69 -10.29
N ASP A 115 -2.80 7.47 -9.85
CA ASP A 115 -2.99 8.90 -9.54
C ASP A 115 -3.18 9.68 -10.85
N SER A 116 -2.38 9.36 -11.87
CA SER A 116 -2.57 9.86 -13.24
C SER A 116 -3.97 9.53 -13.77
N LEU A 117 -4.47 8.30 -13.55
CA LEU A 117 -5.83 7.90 -13.93
C LEU A 117 -6.92 8.67 -13.17
N GLN A 118 -6.75 8.93 -11.88
CA GLN A 118 -7.73 9.68 -11.08
C GLN A 118 -7.86 11.13 -11.54
N ILE A 119 -6.74 11.80 -11.81
CA ILE A 119 -6.72 13.16 -12.36
C ILE A 119 -7.41 13.16 -13.73
N HIS A 120 -7.01 12.25 -14.60
CA HIS A 120 -7.54 12.16 -15.96
C HIS A 120 -9.05 11.87 -15.97
N ILE A 121 -9.56 10.95 -15.14
CA ILE A 121 -10.99 10.65 -15.03
C ILE A 121 -11.77 11.90 -14.57
N MET A 122 -11.22 12.67 -13.64
CA MET A 122 -11.86 13.91 -13.17
C MET A 122 -12.03 14.94 -14.28
N ASP A 123 -11.04 15.09 -15.16
CA ASP A 123 -11.11 15.97 -16.33
C ASP A 123 -11.92 15.37 -17.48
N CYS A 124 -11.92 14.05 -17.62
CA CYS A 124 -12.58 13.35 -18.71
C CYS A 124 -14.06 13.05 -18.46
N ILE A 125 -14.61 13.12 -17.24
CA ILE A 125 -16.06 12.88 -17.01
C ILE A 125 -16.94 14.03 -17.54
N ILE A 126 -16.36 15.19 -17.86
CA ILE A 126 -17.05 16.31 -18.54
C ILE A 126 -17.13 16.03 -20.05
#